data_AF-A0AA42YBX5-F1
#
_entry.id   AF-A0AA42YBX5-F1
#
_cell.length_a   1.000
_cell.length_b   1.000
_cell.length_c   1.000
_cell.angle_alpha   90.00
_cell.angle_beta   90.00
_cell.angle_gamma   90.00
#
_symmetry.space_group_name_H-M   'P 1'
#
loop_
_entity.id
_entity.type
_entity.pdbx_description
1 polymer ?
#
loop_
_entity_poly.entity_id
_entity_poly.type
_entity_poly.pdbx_seq_one_letter_code
_entity_poly.pdbx_strand_id
1 'polypeptide(L)'
;MRRWRLIGFGLGAYALGLIVTAPATLIDTGLRQASEGRIRLAEARGTLWSGTGQIEMRDVKRRTGIARNVVWRVLPAYFLRGKLRYEVALDHAVKRFPATISLSRIEVADADINLPAAVLGLGVPKLAGLELAGDVLLHVARLSLGRGAIEGNGTLQWRGAGSALAPVSPLGDYELRFKGDGSVVRASLRTLQGPLRLDGEGSWTSGRNPVFLATARIPPQYQQQLAPLLRLIAVERSDGSFTLQLK
;
A
#
# COMPACT_ATOMS: atom_id res chain seq x y z
N MET A 1 -5.28 1.83 -51.03
CA MET A 1 -4.33 1.72 -49.90
C MET A 1 -4.00 3.03 -49.17
N ARG A 2 -4.02 4.22 -49.83
CA ARG A 2 -3.68 5.52 -49.19
C ARG A 2 -4.69 6.02 -48.12
N ARG A 3 -5.99 5.74 -48.29
CA ARG A 3 -7.06 6.15 -47.36
C ARG A 3 -7.01 5.41 -46.01
N TRP A 4 -6.59 4.15 -45.98
CA TRP A 4 -6.45 3.37 -44.74
C TRP A 4 -5.23 3.79 -43.92
N ARG A 5 -4.14 4.24 -44.58
CA ARG A 5 -2.99 4.85 -43.90
C ARG A 5 -3.36 6.20 -43.27
N LEU A 6 -4.22 6.99 -43.92
CA LEU A 6 -4.74 8.26 -43.38
C LEU A 6 -5.73 8.05 -42.23
N ILE A 7 -6.61 7.04 -42.31
CA ILE A 7 -7.48 6.66 -41.20
C ILE A 7 -6.65 6.14 -40.02
N GLY A 8 -5.65 5.29 -40.27
CA GLY A 8 -4.72 4.82 -39.24
C GLY A 8 -3.87 5.94 -38.63
N PHE A 9 -3.45 6.93 -39.42
CA PHE A 9 -2.74 8.11 -38.93
C PHE A 9 -3.65 9.05 -38.13
N GLY A 10 -4.90 9.23 -38.56
CA GLY A 10 -5.91 9.99 -37.82
C GLY A 10 -6.31 9.32 -36.50
N LEU A 11 -6.48 8.00 -36.49
CA LEU A 11 -6.70 7.21 -35.28
C LEU A 11 -5.48 7.24 -34.35
N GLY A 12 -4.27 7.16 -34.91
CA GLY A 12 -3.03 7.28 -34.16
C GLY A 12 -2.88 8.66 -33.53
N ALA A 13 -3.15 9.73 -34.28
CA ALA A 13 -3.13 11.11 -33.80
C ALA A 13 -4.23 11.40 -32.78
N TYR A 14 -5.42 10.81 -32.94
CA TYR A 14 -6.51 10.90 -31.98
C TYR A 14 -6.21 10.15 -30.68
N ALA A 15 -5.64 8.95 -30.77
CA ALA A 15 -5.16 8.19 -29.61
C ALA A 15 -4.00 8.90 -28.89
N LEU A 16 -3.06 9.47 -29.64
CA LEU A 16 -2.01 10.34 -29.10
C LEU A 16 -2.59 11.59 -28.43
N GLY A 17 -3.59 12.22 -29.04
CA GLY A 17 -4.33 13.34 -28.47
C GLY A 17 -4.97 12.96 -27.14
N LEU A 18 -5.67 11.82 -27.09
CA LEU A 18 -6.26 11.25 -25.87
C LEU A 18 -5.25 10.91 -24.78
N ILE A 19 -4.05 10.46 -25.16
CA ILE A 19 -2.97 10.18 -24.21
C ILE A 19 -2.37 11.49 -23.68
N VAL A 20 -2.19 12.50 -24.54
CA VAL A 20 -1.66 13.82 -24.17
C VAL A 20 -2.67 14.62 -23.33
N THR A 21 -3.97 14.51 -23.61
CA THR A 21 -5.04 15.17 -22.82
C THR A 21 -5.69 14.24 -21.80
N ALA A 22 -5.10 13.07 -21.57
CA ALA A 22 -5.61 12.05 -20.67
C ALA A 22 -6.02 12.68 -19.32
N PRO A 23 -7.31 12.70 -18.98
CA PRO A 23 -7.77 13.32 -17.75
C PRO A 23 -7.29 12.51 -16.55
N ALA A 24 -7.03 13.21 -15.44
CA ALA A 24 -6.63 12.60 -14.17
C ALA A 24 -7.59 11.50 -13.67
N THR A 25 -8.84 11.50 -14.13
CA THR A 25 -9.88 10.50 -13.83
C THR A 25 -9.55 9.09 -14.33
N LEU A 26 -8.62 8.93 -15.27
CA LEU A 26 -8.13 7.61 -15.67
C LEU A 26 -7.34 6.93 -14.53
N ILE A 27 -6.63 7.72 -13.72
CA ILE A 27 -5.93 7.22 -12.53
C ILE A 27 -6.94 6.72 -11.49
N ASP A 28 -8.04 7.47 -11.28
CA ASP A 28 -9.13 7.07 -10.39
C ASP A 28 -9.76 5.74 -10.83
N THR A 29 -10.05 5.59 -12.13
CA THR A 29 -10.62 4.34 -12.67
C THR A 29 -9.67 3.15 -12.48
N GLY A 30 -8.37 3.33 -12.74
CA GLY A 30 -7.36 2.30 -12.52
C GLY A 30 -7.22 1.91 -11.04
N LEU A 31 -7.20 2.89 -10.13
CA LEU A 31 -7.18 2.65 -8.68
C LEU A 31 -8.43 1.90 -8.21
N ARG A 32 -9.61 2.29 -8.68
CA ARG A 32 -10.87 1.62 -8.34
C ARG A 32 -10.86 0.17 -8.81
N GLN A 33 -10.39 -0.11 -10.02
CA GLN A 33 -10.37 -1.47 -10.55
C GLN A 33 -9.34 -2.35 -9.83
N ALA A 34 -8.17 -1.80 -9.49
CA ALA A 34 -7.13 -2.52 -8.75
C ALA A 34 -7.47 -2.74 -7.26
N SER A 35 -8.24 -1.84 -6.65
CA SER A 35 -8.60 -1.88 -5.22
C SER A 35 -10.03 -2.33 -4.94
N GLU A 36 -10.74 -2.86 -5.95
CA GLU A 36 -12.17 -3.21 -5.85
C GLU A 36 -13.05 -2.05 -5.33
N GLY A 37 -12.67 -0.80 -5.62
CA GLY A 37 -13.38 0.40 -5.20
C GLY A 37 -13.13 0.86 -3.76
N ARG A 38 -12.19 0.23 -3.03
CA ARG A 38 -11.81 0.63 -1.66
C ARG A 38 -11.00 1.93 -1.63
N ILE A 39 -10.25 2.20 -2.70
CA ILE A 39 -9.47 3.42 -2.86
C ILE A 39 -10.06 4.21 -4.02
N ARG A 40 -10.42 5.47 -3.75
CA ARG A 40 -10.88 6.43 -4.74
C ARG A 40 -9.94 7.62 -4.80
N LEU A 41 -9.73 8.15 -5.99
CA LEU A 41 -9.12 9.45 -6.16
C LEU A 41 -10.25 10.47 -6.38
N ALA A 42 -10.69 11.09 -5.28
CA ALA A 42 -11.62 12.20 -5.29
C ALA A 42 -10.92 13.48 -5.77
N GLU A 43 -11.70 14.41 -6.33
CA GLU A 43 -11.20 15.71 -6.79
C GLU A 43 -9.94 15.67 -7.67
N ALA A 44 -9.82 14.66 -8.54
CA ALA A 44 -8.73 14.56 -9.50
C ALA A 44 -8.82 15.74 -10.50
N ARG A 45 -8.00 16.78 -10.29
CA ARG A 45 -7.88 17.96 -11.14
C ARG A 45 -6.58 17.88 -11.94
N GLY A 46 -6.65 18.24 -13.22
CA GLY A 46 -5.50 18.23 -14.13
C GLY A 46 -5.49 17.01 -15.05
N THR A 47 -4.30 16.68 -15.56
CA THR A 47 -4.10 15.61 -16.53
C THR A 47 -3.34 14.45 -15.90
N LEU A 48 -3.26 13.34 -16.62
CA LEU A 48 -2.39 12.21 -16.29
C LEU A 48 -0.92 12.62 -16.15
N TRP A 49 -0.52 13.72 -16.80
CA TRP A 49 0.83 14.28 -16.77
C TRP A 49 1.08 15.17 -15.57
N SER A 50 0.14 16.01 -15.19
CA SER A 50 0.29 16.86 -14.02
C SER A 50 -1.06 17.16 -13.45
N GLY A 51 -1.24 16.81 -12.18
CA GLY A 51 -2.51 17.00 -11.52
C GLY A 51 -2.39 16.86 -10.02
N THR A 52 -3.50 17.17 -9.40
CA THR A 52 -3.70 17.08 -7.96
C THR A 52 -4.98 16.29 -7.72
N GLY A 53 -5.03 15.49 -6.67
CA GLY A 53 -6.24 14.79 -6.28
C GLY A 53 -6.22 14.50 -4.79
N GLN A 54 -7.32 13.99 -4.28
CA GLN A 54 -7.44 13.50 -2.92
C GLN A 54 -7.67 12.00 -2.96
N ILE A 55 -6.75 11.22 -2.41
CA ILE A 55 -6.94 9.79 -2.24
C ILE A 55 -7.87 9.62 -1.04
N GLU A 56 -9.11 9.25 -1.30
CA GLU A 56 -10.07 8.80 -0.30
C GLU A 56 -9.98 7.27 -0.16
N MET A 57 -9.53 6.82 0.99
CA MET A 57 -9.55 5.39 1.33
C MET A 57 -10.79 5.11 2.17
N ARG A 58 -11.76 4.35 1.65
CA ARG A 58 -13.03 4.05 2.34
C ARG A 58 -12.98 2.69 3.03
N ASP A 59 -13.33 2.69 4.31
CA ASP A 59 -13.48 1.47 5.10
C ASP A 59 -14.75 0.67 4.76
N VAL A 60 -14.76 -0.62 5.10
CA VAL A 60 -15.84 -1.60 4.92
C VAL A 60 -17.15 -1.11 5.55
N LYS A 61 -17.08 -0.28 6.60
CA LYS A 61 -18.24 0.39 7.23
C LYS A 61 -18.64 1.73 6.59
N ARG A 62 -18.01 2.18 5.50
CA ARG A 62 -18.26 3.45 4.78
C ARG A 62 -18.23 4.74 5.62
N ARG A 63 -17.69 4.72 6.85
CA ARG A 63 -17.81 5.86 7.78
C ARG A 63 -16.59 6.76 7.93
N THR A 64 -15.38 6.27 7.65
CA THR A 64 -14.15 7.07 7.76
C THR A 64 -13.34 6.94 6.48
N GLY A 65 -13.40 8.00 5.66
CA GLY A 65 -12.56 8.15 4.48
C GLY A 65 -11.30 8.91 4.86
N ILE A 66 -10.14 8.25 4.90
CA ILE A 66 -8.89 8.99 5.04
C ILE A 66 -8.63 9.65 3.69
N ALA A 67 -8.79 10.96 3.63
CA ALA A 67 -8.50 11.78 2.46
C ALA A 67 -7.06 12.29 2.57
N ARG A 68 -6.19 11.91 1.62
CA ARG A 68 -4.82 12.40 1.53
C ARG A 68 -4.62 13.16 0.23
N ASN A 69 -4.07 14.37 0.30
CA ASN A 69 -3.80 15.14 -0.90
C ASN A 69 -2.63 14.50 -1.66
N VAL A 70 -2.78 14.26 -2.96
CA VAL A 70 -1.71 13.75 -3.82
C VAL A 70 -1.47 14.72 -4.95
N VAL A 71 -0.20 15.01 -5.21
CA VAL A 71 0.25 15.82 -6.35
C VAL A 71 1.16 14.96 -7.18
N TRP A 72 0.91 14.87 -8.48
CA TRP A 72 1.79 14.14 -9.40
C TRP A 72 2.24 15.04 -10.55
N ARG A 73 3.47 14.81 -11.00
CA ARG A 73 4.06 15.48 -12.16
C ARG A 73 4.88 14.48 -12.96
N VAL A 74 4.63 14.40 -14.25
CA VAL A 74 5.36 13.56 -15.20
C VAL A 74 6.48 14.36 -15.81
N LEU A 75 7.62 13.70 -15.99
CA LEU A 75 8.77 14.20 -16.72
C LEU A 75 8.73 13.63 -18.15
N PRO A 76 8.13 14.35 -19.12
CA PRO A 76 7.95 13.85 -20.49
C PRO A 76 9.28 13.60 -21.22
N ALA A 77 10.39 14.16 -20.74
CA ALA A 77 11.74 13.90 -21.28
C ALA A 77 12.12 12.41 -21.30
N TYR A 78 11.58 11.61 -20.38
CA TYR A 78 11.84 10.16 -20.33
C TYR A 78 10.97 9.36 -21.32
N PHE A 79 9.88 9.94 -21.83
CA PHE A 79 8.96 9.30 -22.77
C PHE A 79 9.68 8.88 -24.07
N LEU A 80 10.65 9.69 -24.53
CA LEU A 80 11.52 9.39 -25.67
C LEU A 80 12.37 8.12 -25.47
N ARG A 81 12.60 7.70 -24.22
CA ARG A 81 13.31 6.47 -23.85
C ARG A 81 12.38 5.29 -23.55
N GLY A 82 11.07 5.44 -23.80
CA GLY A 82 10.06 4.43 -23.48
C GLY A 82 9.78 4.27 -21.98
N LYS A 83 10.14 5.26 -21.15
CA LYS A 83 9.93 5.27 -19.70
C LYS A 83 9.13 6.51 -19.30
N LEU A 84 8.07 6.36 -18.53
CA LEU A 84 7.34 7.48 -17.94
C LEU A 84 7.75 7.65 -16.49
N ARG A 85 8.49 8.71 -16.17
CA ARG A 85 8.84 9.04 -14.79
C ARG A 85 7.82 10.02 -14.22
N TYR A 86 7.13 9.60 -13.17
CA TYR A 86 6.21 10.38 -12.34
C TYR A 86 6.95 10.78 -11.07
N GLU A 87 6.85 12.04 -10.68
CA GLU A 87 7.16 12.50 -9.33
C GLU A 87 5.84 12.63 -8.61
N VAL A 88 5.65 11.85 -7.55
CA VAL A 88 4.43 11.85 -6.75
C VAL A 88 4.77 12.36 -5.36
N ALA A 89 3.92 13.22 -4.81
CA ALA A 89 3.95 13.67 -3.42
C ALA A 89 2.59 13.39 -2.78
N LEU A 90 2.60 12.79 -1.58
CA LEU A 90 1.40 12.61 -0.76
C LEU A 90 1.46 13.53 0.47
N ASP A 91 0.35 14.17 0.79
CA ASP A 91 0.04 14.88 2.04
C ASP A 91 1.05 15.92 2.53
N HIS A 92 1.44 16.87 1.65
CA HIS A 92 2.51 17.83 1.95
C HIS A 92 3.81 17.14 2.43
N ALA A 93 4.01 15.86 2.14
CA ALA A 93 5.25 15.18 2.45
C ALA A 93 6.40 15.94 1.79
N VAL A 94 7.42 16.20 2.60
CA VAL A 94 8.61 16.96 2.22
C VAL A 94 9.36 16.29 1.06
N LYS A 95 9.15 14.99 0.84
CA LYS A 95 9.78 14.22 -0.23
C LYS A 95 8.79 13.84 -1.34
N ARG A 96 9.13 14.26 -2.56
CA ARG A 96 8.60 13.68 -3.80
C ARG A 96 9.34 12.39 -4.08
N PHE A 97 8.60 11.33 -4.41
CA PHE A 97 9.21 10.07 -4.80
C PHE A 97 9.07 9.83 -6.30
N PRO A 98 10.15 9.41 -6.98
CA PRO A 98 10.10 9.05 -8.38
C PRO A 98 9.48 7.65 -8.57
N ALA A 99 8.41 7.59 -9.34
CA ALA A 99 7.81 6.38 -9.87
C ALA A 99 8.03 6.32 -11.39
N THR A 100 8.87 5.41 -11.86
CA THR A 100 9.14 5.18 -13.28
C THR A 100 8.32 4.01 -13.80
N ILE A 101 7.34 4.29 -14.65
CA ILE A 101 6.51 3.31 -15.33
C ILE A 101 7.09 3.04 -16.72
N SER A 102 7.44 1.79 -17.01
CA SER A 102 7.87 1.33 -18.34
C SER A 102 6.85 0.32 -18.88
N LEU A 103 6.90 0.05 -20.19
CA LEU A 103 5.98 -0.89 -20.87
C LEU A 103 5.89 -2.29 -20.23
N SER A 104 6.95 -2.74 -19.55
CA SER A 104 7.05 -4.09 -18.96
C SER A 104 7.33 -4.11 -17.45
N ARG A 105 7.62 -2.95 -16.84
CA ARG A 105 8.11 -2.84 -15.46
C ARG A 105 7.75 -1.48 -14.86
N ILE A 106 7.24 -1.48 -13.64
CA ILE A 106 6.95 -0.29 -12.83
C ILE A 106 7.99 -0.25 -11.72
N GLU A 107 8.80 0.81 -11.65
CA GLU A 107 9.81 1.03 -10.63
C GLU A 107 9.41 2.22 -9.75
N VAL A 108 9.40 2.05 -8.44
CA VAL A 108 9.17 3.10 -7.45
C VAL A 108 10.39 3.12 -6.55
N ALA A 109 10.99 4.29 -6.35
CA ALA A 109 12.16 4.43 -5.48
C ALA A 109 11.98 5.59 -4.49
N ASP A 110 12.61 5.47 -3.32
CA ASP A 110 12.63 6.48 -2.26
C ASP A 110 11.23 7.01 -1.88
N ALA A 111 10.25 6.11 -1.82
CA ALA A 111 8.89 6.47 -1.43
C ALA A 111 8.72 6.42 0.09
N ASP A 112 8.58 7.59 0.68
CA ASP A 112 8.24 7.80 2.08
C ASP A 112 6.76 8.16 2.19
N ILE A 113 5.95 7.27 2.74
CA ILE A 113 4.50 7.45 2.86
C ILE A 113 4.11 7.33 4.33
N ASN A 114 3.54 8.38 4.91
CA ASN A 114 2.99 8.34 6.25
C ASN A 114 1.46 8.22 6.21
N LEU A 115 0.91 7.17 6.80
CA LEU A 115 -0.51 6.86 6.83
C LEU A 115 -0.94 6.58 8.27
N PRO A 116 -2.17 6.95 8.67
CA PRO A 116 -2.67 6.56 9.99
C PRO A 116 -2.92 5.05 10.01
N ALA A 117 -2.71 4.39 11.14
CA ALA A 117 -2.84 2.94 11.30
C ALA A 117 -4.21 2.36 10.92
N ALA A 118 -5.25 3.20 10.94
CA ALA A 118 -6.58 2.85 10.46
C ALA A 118 -6.58 2.30 9.02
N VAL A 119 -5.62 2.67 8.17
CA VAL A 119 -5.50 2.10 6.80
C VAL A 119 -5.19 0.59 6.81
N LEU A 120 -4.58 0.06 7.87
CA LEU A 120 -4.26 -1.36 7.97
C LEU A 120 -5.54 -2.23 7.99
N GLY A 121 -6.63 -1.70 8.54
CA GLY A 121 -7.94 -2.34 8.51
C GLY A 121 -8.49 -2.52 7.09
N LEU A 122 -8.11 -1.65 6.15
CA LEU A 122 -8.51 -1.74 4.74
C LEU A 122 -7.83 -2.88 4.00
N GLY A 123 -6.54 -3.09 4.32
CA GLY A 123 -5.70 -4.12 3.70
C GLY A 123 -5.94 -5.51 4.29
N VAL A 124 -6.28 -5.58 5.58
CA VAL A 124 -6.54 -6.84 6.28
C VAL A 124 -7.93 -6.78 6.91
N PRO A 125 -8.96 -7.37 6.27
CA PRO A 125 -10.35 -7.31 6.77
C PRO A 125 -10.53 -7.82 8.20
N LYS A 126 -9.70 -8.78 8.64
CA LYS A 126 -9.68 -9.27 10.03
C LYS A 126 -9.30 -8.19 11.05
N LEU A 127 -8.55 -7.17 10.64
CA LEU A 127 -8.11 -6.07 11.50
C LEU A 127 -9.07 -4.87 11.48
N ALA A 128 -9.98 -4.79 10.51
CA ALA A 128 -10.93 -3.67 10.37
C ALA A 128 -11.80 -3.47 11.62
N GLY A 129 -12.12 -4.56 12.32
CA GLY A 129 -12.90 -4.50 13.57
C GLY A 129 -12.14 -3.94 14.78
N LEU A 130 -10.81 -3.82 14.71
CA LEU A 130 -9.98 -3.46 15.85
C LEU A 130 -9.74 -1.95 16.00
N GLU A 131 -10.21 -1.12 15.06
CA GLU A 131 -10.02 0.34 15.09
C GLU A 131 -8.58 0.73 15.47
N LEU A 132 -7.64 0.27 14.65
CA LEU A 132 -6.21 0.42 14.90
C LEU A 132 -5.80 1.90 14.89
N ALA A 133 -5.03 2.29 15.89
CA ALA A 133 -4.50 3.64 16.10
C ALA A 133 -2.97 3.68 15.99
N GLY A 134 -2.42 4.87 15.79
CA GLY A 134 -0.99 5.13 15.60
C GLY A 134 -0.65 5.59 14.19
N ASP A 135 0.65 5.77 13.95
CA ASP A 135 1.20 6.24 12.67
C ASP A 135 1.99 5.13 11.97
N VAL A 136 1.73 4.95 10.68
CA VAL A 136 2.37 3.95 9.83
C VAL A 136 3.24 4.67 8.80
N LEU A 137 4.55 4.59 9.00
CA LEU A 137 5.55 5.06 8.05
C LEU A 137 5.97 3.91 7.14
N LEU A 138 5.60 3.99 5.87
CA LEU A 138 6.06 3.10 4.81
C LEU A 138 7.24 3.74 4.07
N HIS A 139 8.41 3.14 4.21
CA HIS A 139 9.63 3.48 3.50
C HIS A 139 9.93 2.43 2.43
N VAL A 140 9.88 2.82 1.16
CA VAL A 140 10.21 1.96 0.02
C VAL A 140 11.49 2.48 -0.60
N ALA A 141 12.61 1.76 -0.43
CA ALA A 141 13.87 2.19 -1.02
C ALA A 141 13.86 1.99 -2.53
N ARG A 142 13.50 0.79 -2.98
CA ARG A 142 13.29 0.48 -4.40
C ARG A 142 12.33 -0.70 -4.52
N LEU A 143 11.31 -0.55 -5.34
CA LEU A 143 10.34 -1.58 -5.68
C LEU A 143 10.13 -1.59 -7.19
N SER A 144 10.28 -2.75 -7.81
CA SER A 144 10.19 -2.97 -9.25
C SER A 144 9.23 -4.12 -9.51
N LEU A 145 8.09 -3.84 -10.13
CA LEU A 145 7.06 -4.82 -10.48
C LEU A 145 7.04 -5.01 -12.01
N GLY A 146 7.30 -6.21 -12.51
CA GLY A 146 7.23 -6.51 -13.94
C GLY A 146 7.02 -7.98 -14.25
N ARG A 147 6.09 -8.30 -15.17
CA ARG A 147 5.75 -9.67 -15.64
C ARG A 147 5.62 -10.72 -14.51
N GLY A 148 5.00 -10.37 -13.39
CA GLY A 148 4.81 -11.27 -12.24
C GLY A 148 6.04 -11.44 -11.34
N ALA A 149 7.11 -10.70 -11.61
CA ALA A 149 8.24 -10.53 -10.71
C ALA A 149 8.10 -9.21 -9.92
N ILE A 150 8.35 -9.27 -8.63
CA ILE A 150 8.43 -8.15 -7.71
C ILE A 150 9.85 -8.18 -7.12
N GLU A 151 10.67 -7.20 -7.50
CA GLU A 151 12.04 -7.04 -7.03
C GLU A 151 12.12 -5.78 -6.19
N GLY A 152 12.68 -5.84 -4.99
CA GLY A 152 12.84 -4.66 -4.19
C GLY A 152 12.81 -4.90 -2.70
N ASN A 153 12.83 -3.81 -1.95
CA ASN A 153 12.64 -3.84 -0.52
C ASN A 153 11.92 -2.59 -0.02
N GLY A 154 11.26 -2.77 1.11
CA GLY A 154 10.70 -1.68 1.89
C GLY A 154 10.48 -2.11 3.31
N THR A 155 10.25 -1.10 4.15
CA THR A 155 10.08 -1.23 5.58
C THR A 155 8.87 -0.41 5.96
N LEU A 156 7.92 -1.02 6.65
CA LEU A 156 6.74 -0.39 7.20
C LEU A 156 6.91 -0.36 8.72
N GLN A 157 6.98 0.83 9.30
CA GLN A 157 7.06 1.05 10.74
C GLN A 157 5.70 1.53 11.24
N TRP A 158 5.14 0.81 12.20
CA TRP A 158 3.93 1.22 12.89
C TRP A 158 4.31 1.70 14.29
N ARG A 159 4.17 3.00 14.54
CA ARG A 159 4.52 3.66 15.79
C ARG A 159 3.28 4.02 16.59
N GLY A 160 3.36 3.84 17.91
CA GLY A 160 2.24 4.08 18.81
C GLY A 160 1.05 3.18 18.48
N ALA A 161 1.32 1.93 18.12
CA ALA A 161 0.28 0.99 17.73
C ALA A 161 -0.71 0.84 18.88
N GLY A 162 -1.97 1.15 18.62
CA GLY A 162 -3.06 1.04 19.58
C GLY A 162 -4.27 0.41 18.94
N SER A 163 -5.24 0.05 19.77
CA SER A 163 -6.56 -0.37 19.32
C SER A 163 -7.58 0.26 20.25
N ALA A 164 -8.67 0.83 19.70
CA ALA A 164 -9.74 1.38 20.53
C ALA A 164 -10.44 0.32 21.39
N LEU A 165 -10.29 -0.96 21.02
CA LEU A 165 -10.80 -2.11 21.79
C LEU A 165 -9.82 -2.60 22.86
N ALA A 166 -8.57 -2.13 22.85
CA ALA A 166 -7.58 -2.47 23.85
C ALA A 166 -7.62 -1.47 25.01
N PRO A 167 -7.73 -1.91 26.28
CA PRO A 167 -7.62 -1.01 27.42
C PRO A 167 -6.19 -0.47 27.60
N VAL A 168 -5.19 -1.10 26.97
CA VAL A 168 -3.78 -0.69 27.02
C VAL A 168 -3.42 0.00 25.70
N SER A 169 -3.03 1.28 25.79
CA SER A 169 -2.53 2.05 24.66
C SER A 169 -1.31 2.89 25.10
N PRO A 170 -0.18 2.84 24.39
CA PRO A 170 0.09 2.06 23.18
C PRO A 170 0.41 0.57 23.47
N LEU A 171 0.05 -0.31 22.54
CA LEU A 171 0.42 -1.74 22.50
C LEU A 171 1.90 -1.95 22.17
N GLY A 172 2.49 -1.01 21.43
CA GLY A 172 3.91 -1.01 21.07
C GLY A 172 4.23 -0.36 19.74
N ASP A 173 5.46 -0.54 19.29
CA ASP A 173 5.92 -0.20 17.95
C ASP A 173 6.36 -1.47 17.23
N TYR A 174 5.96 -1.56 15.97
CA TYR A 174 6.18 -2.72 15.12
C TYR A 174 6.90 -2.33 13.84
N GLU A 175 7.72 -3.23 13.33
CA GLU A 175 8.35 -3.08 12.04
C GLU A 175 8.11 -4.31 11.17
N LEU A 176 7.55 -4.06 9.98
CA LEU A 176 7.35 -5.05 8.93
C LEU A 176 8.30 -4.76 7.79
N ARG A 177 9.26 -5.65 7.54
CA ARG A 177 10.18 -5.56 6.40
C ARG A 177 9.69 -6.49 5.31
N PHE A 178 9.68 -6.02 4.08
CA PHE A 178 9.37 -6.85 2.91
C PHE A 178 10.49 -6.76 1.88
N LYS A 179 10.80 -7.90 1.27
CA LYS A 179 11.82 -8.04 0.23
C LYS A 179 11.27 -8.89 -0.91
N GLY A 180 11.08 -8.27 -2.06
CA GLY A 180 10.79 -8.95 -3.32
C GLY A 180 12.08 -9.40 -4.00
N ASP A 181 12.12 -10.65 -4.40
CA ASP A 181 13.20 -11.27 -5.17
C ASP A 181 12.59 -12.09 -6.31
N GLY A 182 12.33 -11.41 -7.43
CA GLY A 182 11.68 -12.02 -8.58
C GLY A 182 10.26 -12.47 -8.27
N SER A 183 9.95 -13.75 -8.44
CA SER A 183 8.61 -14.29 -8.19
C SER A 183 8.27 -14.49 -6.71
N VAL A 184 9.22 -14.30 -5.79
CA VAL A 184 9.06 -14.53 -4.36
C VAL A 184 9.18 -13.22 -3.58
N VAL A 185 8.18 -12.91 -2.77
CA VAL A 185 8.22 -11.80 -1.83
C VAL A 185 8.27 -12.37 -0.42
N ARG A 186 9.28 -12.02 0.36
CA ARG A 186 9.39 -12.38 1.77
C ARG A 186 9.00 -11.19 2.63
N ALA A 187 8.28 -11.42 3.71
CA ALA A 187 8.05 -10.42 4.75
C ALA A 187 8.42 -10.97 6.12
N SER A 188 8.97 -10.10 6.97
CA SER A 188 9.23 -10.35 8.37
C SER A 188 8.67 -9.22 9.21
N LEU A 189 7.89 -9.58 10.22
CA LEU A 189 7.32 -8.70 11.23
C LEU A 189 8.09 -8.90 12.53
N ARG A 190 8.50 -7.80 13.14
CA ARG A 190 9.17 -7.79 14.44
C ARG A 190 8.64 -6.68 15.32
N THR A 191 8.73 -6.88 16.63
CA THR A 191 8.44 -5.85 17.61
C THR A 191 9.67 -5.02 17.89
N LEU A 192 9.53 -3.70 17.82
CA LEU A 192 10.58 -2.77 18.22
C LEU A 192 10.51 -2.50 19.72
N GLN A 193 9.32 -2.16 20.21
CA GLN A 193 9.08 -1.89 21.62
C GLN A 193 7.61 -2.12 22.00
N GLY A 194 7.33 -2.26 23.29
CA GLY A 194 5.97 -2.31 23.81
C GLY A 194 5.60 -3.61 24.51
N PRO A 195 4.45 -3.59 25.22
CA PRO A 195 3.98 -4.74 25.98
C PRO A 195 3.62 -5.94 25.09
N LEU A 196 3.11 -5.76 23.88
CA LEU A 196 2.71 -6.87 23.02
C LEU A 196 3.84 -7.22 22.05
N ARG A 197 4.41 -8.43 22.17
CA ARG A 197 5.45 -8.93 21.26
C ARG A 197 4.82 -9.67 20.08
N LEU A 198 4.85 -9.07 18.91
CA LEU A 198 4.51 -9.63 17.61
C LEU A 198 5.78 -9.99 16.82
N ASP A 199 5.91 -11.26 16.47
CA ASP A 199 6.97 -11.77 15.61
C ASP A 199 6.34 -12.66 14.54
N GLY A 200 6.64 -12.42 13.27
CA GLY A 200 6.03 -13.18 12.19
C GLY A 200 6.84 -13.19 10.92
N GLU A 201 6.64 -14.21 10.11
CA GLU A 201 7.26 -14.32 8.80
C GLU A 201 6.23 -14.83 7.79
N GLY A 202 6.39 -14.37 6.55
CA GLY A 202 5.58 -14.84 5.44
C GLY A 202 6.34 -14.79 4.14
N SER A 203 5.87 -15.59 3.20
CA SER A 203 6.35 -15.55 1.84
C SER A 203 5.21 -15.73 0.86
N TRP A 204 5.30 -15.00 -0.23
CA TRP A 204 4.31 -14.95 -1.28
C TRP A 204 5.01 -15.24 -2.59
N THR A 205 4.62 -16.32 -3.25
CA THR A 205 5.09 -16.64 -4.59
C THR A 205 3.98 -16.32 -5.57
N SER A 206 4.29 -15.59 -6.64
CA SER A 206 3.34 -15.32 -7.72
C SER A 206 2.73 -16.63 -8.23
N GLY A 207 1.40 -16.75 -8.16
CA GLY A 207 0.64 -17.96 -8.53
C GLY A 207 0.39 -18.99 -7.40
N ARG A 208 0.81 -18.71 -6.16
CA ARG A 208 0.45 -19.51 -4.97
C ARG A 208 -0.35 -18.71 -3.96
N ASN A 209 -1.09 -19.41 -3.10
CA ASN A 209 -1.85 -18.77 -2.05
C ASN A 209 -0.90 -18.09 -1.06
N PRO A 210 -1.17 -16.84 -0.67
CA PRO A 210 -0.29 -16.14 0.23
C PRO A 210 -0.30 -16.78 1.62
N VAL A 211 0.88 -16.94 2.25
CA VAL A 211 1.00 -17.47 3.61
C VAL A 211 1.83 -16.52 4.45
N PHE A 212 1.18 -15.96 5.48
CA PHE A 212 1.85 -15.16 6.49
C PHE A 212 1.44 -15.66 7.88
N LEU A 213 2.45 -15.98 8.69
CA LEU A 213 2.30 -16.54 10.03
C LEU A 213 2.93 -15.56 11.02
N ALA A 214 2.12 -15.01 11.92
CA ALA A 214 2.59 -14.19 13.03
C ALA A 214 2.24 -14.84 14.37
N THR A 215 3.15 -14.71 15.32
CA THR A 215 2.99 -15.14 16.71
C THR A 215 3.00 -13.90 17.59
N ALA A 216 1.96 -13.76 18.40
CA ALA A 216 1.80 -12.73 19.38
C ALA A 216 2.02 -13.32 20.78
N ARG A 217 2.89 -12.71 21.57
CA ARG A 217 3.20 -13.09 22.95
C ARG A 217 2.89 -11.91 23.86
N ILE A 218 2.08 -12.18 24.88
CA ILE A 218 1.72 -11.19 25.89
C ILE A 218 2.49 -11.49 27.18
N PRO A 219 3.16 -10.50 27.80
CA PRO A 219 3.74 -10.62 29.13
C PRO A 219 2.65 -10.92 30.19
N PRO A 220 2.96 -11.65 31.26
CA PRO A 220 1.97 -12.04 32.28
C PRO A 220 1.17 -10.86 32.85
N GLN A 221 1.84 -9.72 33.04
CA GLN A 221 1.27 -8.46 33.53
C GLN A 221 0.12 -7.89 32.68
N TYR A 222 0.09 -8.15 31.37
CA TYR A 222 -0.94 -7.64 30.45
C TYR A 222 -1.84 -8.74 29.88
N GLN A 223 -1.65 -10.00 30.32
CA GLN A 223 -2.34 -11.16 29.76
C GLN A 223 -3.87 -11.07 29.96
N GLN A 224 -4.35 -10.65 31.13
CA GLN A 224 -5.78 -10.50 31.40
C GLN A 224 -6.44 -9.40 30.55
N GLN A 225 -5.68 -8.38 30.13
CA GLN A 225 -6.18 -7.22 29.39
C GLN A 225 -6.14 -7.43 27.88
N LEU A 226 -5.11 -8.09 27.36
CA LEU A 226 -4.88 -8.25 25.92
C LEU A 226 -5.33 -9.61 25.36
N ALA A 227 -5.45 -10.66 26.20
CA ALA A 227 -5.90 -11.97 25.74
C ALA A 227 -7.30 -11.97 25.12
N PRO A 228 -8.32 -11.27 25.66
CA PRO A 228 -9.64 -11.22 25.04
C PRO A 228 -9.63 -10.64 23.62
N LEU A 229 -8.81 -9.61 23.38
CA LEU A 229 -8.66 -8.99 22.07
C LEU A 229 -7.98 -9.93 21.07
N LEU A 230 -6.88 -10.58 21.47
CA LEU A 230 -6.18 -11.50 20.58
C LEU A 230 -7.04 -12.73 20.24
N ARG A 231 -7.89 -13.23 21.14
CA ARG A 231 -8.83 -14.32 20.85
C ARG A 231 -9.82 -14.02 19.72
N LEU A 232 -10.06 -12.74 19.40
CA LEU A 232 -10.92 -12.35 18.29
C LEU A 232 -10.25 -12.55 16.92
N ILE A 233 -8.92 -12.47 16.86
CA ILE A 233 -8.16 -12.46 15.60
C ILE A 233 -7.16 -13.62 15.46
N ALA A 234 -6.78 -14.25 16.57
CA ALA A 234 -5.72 -15.24 16.68
C ALA A 234 -6.19 -16.49 17.44
N VAL A 235 -5.50 -17.60 17.20
CA VAL A 235 -5.72 -18.86 17.93
C VAL A 235 -4.71 -18.95 19.07
N GLU A 236 -5.20 -19.10 20.30
CA GLU A 236 -4.37 -19.31 21.49
C GLU A 236 -3.73 -20.71 21.44
N ARG A 237 -2.43 -20.78 21.71
CA ARG A 237 -1.65 -22.02 21.82
C ARG A 237 -1.40 -22.33 23.30
N SER A 238 -1.15 -23.59 23.62
CA SER A 238 -0.94 -24.10 24.99
C SER A 238 0.22 -23.46 25.75
N ASP A 239 1.12 -22.74 25.07
CA ASP A 239 2.24 -21.98 25.65
C ASP A 239 1.88 -20.53 26.02
N GLY A 240 0.61 -20.12 25.87
CA GLY A 240 0.16 -18.74 26.10
C GLY A 240 0.51 -17.77 24.96
N SER A 241 0.98 -18.28 23.82
CA SER A 241 1.16 -17.50 22.60
C SER A 241 -0.08 -17.54 21.71
N PHE A 242 -0.28 -16.52 20.90
CA PHE A 242 -1.41 -16.38 19.99
C PHE A 242 -0.90 -16.42 18.55
N THR A 243 -1.39 -17.35 17.73
CA THR A 243 -0.96 -17.47 16.33
C THR A 243 -2.00 -16.83 15.40
N LEU A 244 -1.52 -15.92 14.56
CA LEU A 244 -2.24 -15.20 13.52
C LEU A 244 -1.84 -15.75 12.16
N GLN A 245 -2.78 -16.39 11.46
CA GLN A 245 -2.58 -16.80 10.07
C GLN A 245 -3.42 -15.93 9.14
N LEU A 246 -2.73 -15.22 8.25
CA LEU A 246 -3.31 -14.44 7.16
C LEU A 246 -3.17 -15.29 5.88
N LYS A 247 -4.30 -15.61 5.26
CA LYS A 247 -4.45 -16.38 4.02
C LYS A 247 -5.08 -15.51 2.95
#